data_AF-A0A7G5EEC0-F1
#
_entry.id   AF-A0A7G5EEC0-F1
#
_cell.length_a   1.000
_cell.length_b   1.000
_cell.length_c   1.000
_cell.angle_alpha   90.00
_cell.angle_beta   90.00
_cell.angle_gamma   90.00
#
_symmetry.space_group_name_H-M   'P 1'
#
loop_
_entity.id
_entity.type
_entity.pdbx_description
1 polymer ?
#
loop_
_entity_poly.entity_id
_entity_poly.type
_entity_poly.pdbx_seq_one_letter_code
_entity_poly.pdbx_strand_id
1 'polypeptide(L)'
;MSLIRTSSAVVTVLAALLAGCATNEPAPTPDAAAAANTAPAANAAPAAAGCAGNACDTAPQLLTGASPRFPYPAGALPQPASVRVQFVVNTDGAVSDVKTLTTTSRDMATEVERAVRLWKYRPAMKNNQPMKVILQQQFDFKP
;
A
#
# COMPACT_ATOMS: atom_id res chain seq x y z
N MET A 1 -1.15 65.87 -47.18
CA MET A 1 -2.45 66.34 -46.67
C MET A 1 -2.94 65.25 -45.71
N SER A 2 -3.08 65.43 -44.39
CA SER A 2 -3.69 66.55 -43.62
C SER A 2 -5.22 66.51 -43.72
N LEU A 3 -6.02 66.65 -42.65
CA LEU A 3 -5.78 67.23 -41.32
C LEU A 3 -6.29 66.39 -40.11
N ILE A 4 -5.94 66.85 -38.91
CA ILE A 4 -6.32 66.38 -37.57
C ILE A 4 -7.57 67.15 -37.04
N ARG A 5 -8.41 66.51 -36.20
CA ARG A 5 -9.30 67.15 -35.18
C ARG A 5 -9.93 66.04 -34.28
N THR A 6 -9.45 65.75 -33.05
CA THR A 6 -9.57 66.46 -31.75
C THR A 6 -11.00 66.69 -31.22
N SER A 7 -11.41 65.94 -30.18
CA SER A 7 -11.99 66.50 -28.94
C SER A 7 -12.01 65.47 -27.78
N SER A 8 -12.18 65.96 -26.55
CA SER A 8 -12.13 65.25 -25.24
C SER A 8 -13.31 64.28 -24.98
N ALA A 9 -13.36 63.44 -23.93
CA ALA A 9 -12.61 63.36 -22.66
C ALA A 9 -12.35 61.89 -22.22
N VAL A 10 -11.35 61.52 -21.39
CA VAL A 10 -11.24 61.60 -19.90
C VAL A 10 -12.53 61.19 -19.17
N VAL A 11 -12.59 60.30 -18.16
CA VAL A 11 -11.60 59.57 -17.29
C VAL A 11 -11.86 58.01 -17.41
N THR A 12 -11.39 57.01 -16.63
CA THR A 12 -10.70 56.86 -15.31
C THR A 12 -9.92 55.51 -15.22
N VAL A 13 -9.00 55.40 -14.24
CA VAL A 13 -8.69 54.27 -13.30
C VAL A 13 -9.32 52.89 -13.62
N LEU A 14 -8.57 51.76 -13.67
CA LEU A 14 -7.74 51.19 -12.59
C LEU A 14 -6.47 50.46 -13.11
N ALA A 15 -5.46 50.26 -12.25
CA ALA A 15 -4.15 49.73 -12.61
C ALA A 15 -3.85 48.32 -12.05
N ALA A 16 -3.00 47.56 -12.76
CA ALA A 16 -2.23 46.42 -12.24
C ALA A 16 -0.93 46.29 -13.04
N LEU A 17 0.19 45.97 -12.38
CA LEU A 17 1.49 45.80 -13.05
C LEU A 17 1.70 44.33 -13.46
N LEU A 18 2.20 44.11 -14.68
CA LEU A 18 2.68 42.81 -15.14
C LEU A 18 4.22 42.79 -15.15
N ALA A 19 4.80 42.67 -13.95
CA ALA A 19 6.16 42.17 -13.79
C ALA A 19 6.12 40.63 -13.86
N GLY A 20 6.90 40.03 -14.75
CA GLY A 20 6.81 38.59 -15.03
C GLY A 20 7.59 37.71 -14.05
N CYS A 21 7.11 36.48 -13.88
CA CYS A 21 7.88 35.36 -13.33
C CYS A 21 7.97 34.26 -14.38
N ALA A 22 9.19 33.80 -14.69
CA ALA A 22 9.38 32.53 -15.37
C ALA A 22 9.35 31.42 -14.32
N THR A 23 8.48 30.42 -14.51
CA THR A 23 8.43 29.21 -13.68
C THR A 23 8.36 27.99 -14.59
N ASN A 24 9.36 27.12 -14.49
CA ASN A 24 9.37 25.83 -15.17
C ASN A 24 8.14 25.01 -14.72
N GLU A 25 7.39 24.45 -15.67
CA GLU A 25 6.39 23.43 -15.35
C GLU A 25 7.09 22.16 -14.85
N PRO A 26 6.69 21.60 -13.69
CA PRO A 26 7.16 20.30 -13.25
C PRO A 26 6.72 19.16 -14.18
N ALA A 27 7.46 18.05 -14.13
CA ALA A 27 7.15 16.81 -14.85
C ALA A 27 5.79 16.20 -14.39
N PRO A 28 5.18 15.28 -15.16
CA PRO A 28 3.73 15.09 -15.20
C PRO A 28 3.11 14.57 -13.89
N THR A 29 1.81 14.86 -13.71
CA THR A 29 1.02 14.33 -12.60
C THR A 29 1.00 12.80 -12.62
N PRO A 30 1.20 12.14 -11.45
CA PRO A 30 0.93 10.71 -11.29
C PRO A 30 -0.58 10.39 -11.28
N ASP A 31 -1.30 10.75 -12.35
CA ASP A 31 -2.72 10.42 -12.56
C ASP A 31 -2.91 8.93 -12.91
N ALA A 32 -2.62 8.09 -11.91
CA ALA A 32 -2.92 6.68 -11.85
C ALA A 32 -3.68 6.30 -10.56
N ALA A 33 -4.22 7.30 -9.84
CA ALA A 33 -5.00 7.14 -8.61
C ALA A 33 -6.49 6.83 -8.89
N ALA A 34 -6.77 5.87 -9.79
CA ALA A 34 -8.11 5.64 -10.35
C ALA A 34 -8.58 4.17 -10.36
N ALA A 35 -8.12 3.36 -9.39
CA ALA A 35 -8.75 2.08 -9.06
C ALA A 35 -8.60 1.81 -7.56
N ALA A 36 -9.63 2.10 -6.77
CA ALA A 36 -9.66 1.86 -5.34
C ALA A 36 -9.87 0.37 -5.04
N ASN A 37 -8.84 -0.45 -5.30
CA ASN A 37 -8.76 -1.81 -4.81
C ASN A 37 -8.64 -1.74 -3.28
N THR A 38 -9.77 -1.88 -2.57
CA THR A 38 -9.83 -1.89 -1.11
C THR A 38 -8.87 -2.95 -0.58
N ALA A 39 -7.71 -2.51 -0.10
CA ALA A 39 -6.68 -3.41 0.40
C ALA A 39 -7.27 -4.20 1.58
N PRO A 40 -7.17 -5.54 1.59
CA PRO A 40 -7.69 -6.32 2.70
C PRO A 40 -7.02 -5.88 3.99
N ALA A 41 -7.84 -5.65 5.01
CA ALA A 41 -7.34 -5.57 6.36
C ALA A 41 -6.70 -6.92 6.71
N ALA A 42 -5.38 -6.91 6.94
CA ALA A 42 -4.75 -7.90 7.79
C ALA A 42 -5.34 -7.69 9.19
N ASN A 43 -6.40 -8.44 9.51
CA ASN A 43 -7.32 -8.14 10.61
C ASN A 43 -6.67 -8.24 12.01
N ALA A 44 -5.44 -8.76 12.08
CA ALA A 44 -4.52 -8.69 13.20
C ALA A 44 -3.08 -8.68 12.66
N ALA A 45 -2.10 -8.34 13.51
CA ALA A 45 -0.70 -8.67 13.23
C ALA A 45 -0.51 -10.21 13.12
N PRO A 46 0.53 -10.71 12.42
CA PRO A 46 0.71 -12.14 12.22
C PRO A 46 0.81 -12.89 13.56
N ALA A 47 -0.03 -13.91 13.73
CA ALA A 47 0.05 -14.80 14.88
C ALA A 47 1.36 -15.58 14.81
N ALA A 48 2.32 -15.21 15.67
CA ALA A 48 3.64 -15.82 15.73
C ALA A 48 3.60 -17.17 16.46
N ALA A 49 3.03 -18.19 15.80
CA ALA A 49 2.96 -19.55 16.30
C ALA A 49 4.34 -20.11 16.70
N GLY A 50 5.40 -19.73 15.99
CA GLY A 50 6.78 -20.06 16.33
C GLY A 50 7.39 -19.29 17.52
N CYS A 51 6.69 -18.29 18.06
CA CYS A 51 7.13 -17.45 19.20
C CYS A 51 6.13 -17.48 20.39
N ALA A 52 5.39 -18.57 20.56
CA ALA A 52 4.53 -18.74 21.74
C ALA A 52 5.36 -19.03 23.02
N GLY A 53 5.13 -18.26 24.08
CA GLY A 53 5.90 -18.37 25.34
C GLY A 53 7.39 -18.06 25.16
N ASN A 54 8.27 -18.73 25.92
CA ASN A 54 9.72 -18.54 25.88
C ASN A 54 10.39 -19.16 24.61
N ALA A 55 9.67 -19.17 23.48
CA ALA A 55 10.16 -19.65 22.20
C ALA A 55 11.08 -18.63 21.52
N CYS A 56 10.78 -17.33 21.61
CA CYS A 56 11.58 -16.22 21.09
C CYS A 56 11.70 -15.11 22.14
N ASP A 57 12.83 -14.41 22.20
CA ASP A 57 13.01 -13.21 23.03
C ASP A 57 12.55 -11.95 22.27
N THR A 58 12.51 -12.02 20.93
CA THR A 58 11.95 -10.97 20.08
C THR A 58 11.16 -11.61 18.94
N ALA A 59 9.87 -11.28 18.85
CA ALA A 59 9.02 -11.69 17.74
C ALA A 59 9.44 -11.00 16.42
N PRO A 60 9.25 -11.63 15.25
CA PRO A 60 9.61 -11.00 13.99
C PRO A 60 8.67 -9.83 13.67
N GLN A 61 9.21 -8.78 13.06
CA GLN A 61 8.48 -7.54 12.78
C GLN A 61 8.45 -7.30 11.27
N LEU A 62 7.28 -7.02 10.68
CA LEU A 62 7.19 -6.69 9.26
C LEU A 62 7.93 -5.36 9.01
N LEU A 63 8.89 -5.37 8.09
CA LEU A 63 9.65 -4.17 7.69
C LEU A 63 9.05 -3.56 6.43
N THR A 64 8.81 -4.38 5.41
CA THR A 64 8.16 -3.97 4.16
C THR A 64 7.27 -5.08 3.61
N GLY A 65 6.12 -4.71 3.07
CA GLY A 65 5.19 -5.64 2.44
C GLY A 65 3.98 -4.90 1.91
N ALA A 66 3.62 -5.12 0.65
CA ALA A 66 2.36 -4.63 0.09
C ALA A 66 1.21 -5.54 0.55
N SER A 67 0.03 -4.98 0.81
CA SER A 67 -1.18 -5.77 1.00
C SER A 67 -1.51 -6.58 -0.26
N PRO A 68 -2.12 -7.77 -0.13
CA PRO A 68 -2.67 -8.53 -1.25
C PRO A 68 -3.56 -7.67 -2.15
N ARG A 69 -3.39 -7.76 -3.47
CA ARG A 69 -4.31 -7.06 -4.39
C ARG A 69 -5.68 -7.74 -4.36
N PHE A 70 -6.73 -6.93 -4.47
CA PHE A 70 -8.08 -7.41 -4.69
C PHE A 70 -8.26 -7.74 -6.18
N PRO A 71 -8.62 -8.99 -6.58
CA PRO A 71 -8.74 -9.39 -7.98
C PRO A 71 -10.09 -9.03 -8.63
N TYR A 72 -11.10 -8.63 -7.85
CA TYR A 72 -12.42 -8.20 -8.32
C TYR A 72 -12.56 -6.68 -8.21
N PRO A 73 -13.52 -6.02 -8.88
CA PRO A 73 -13.85 -4.62 -8.59
C PRO A 73 -14.43 -4.46 -7.17
N ALA A 74 -14.24 -3.29 -6.56
CA ALA A 74 -14.79 -2.98 -5.23
C ALA A 74 -16.33 -3.12 -5.21
N GLY A 75 -16.90 -3.64 -4.11
CA GLY A 75 -18.32 -3.95 -4.01
C GLY A 75 -18.78 -5.23 -4.73
N ALA A 76 -17.89 -5.92 -5.47
CA ALA A 76 -18.26 -7.11 -6.26
C ALA A 76 -17.99 -8.45 -5.56
N LEU A 77 -17.63 -8.47 -4.27
CA LEU A 77 -17.67 -9.70 -3.46
C LEU A 77 -19.13 -9.98 -3.05
N PRO A 78 -19.78 -11.05 -3.53
CA PRO A 78 -21.17 -11.35 -3.17
C PRO A 78 -21.30 -11.87 -1.73
N GLN A 79 -20.18 -12.25 -1.10
CA GLN A 79 -20.07 -12.77 0.26
C GLN A 79 -18.74 -12.29 0.86
N PRO A 80 -18.64 -12.09 2.19
CA PRO A 80 -17.34 -11.83 2.83
C PRO A 80 -16.36 -12.97 2.56
N ALA A 81 -15.13 -12.64 2.19
CA ALA A 81 -14.09 -13.64 1.95
C ALA A 81 -13.02 -13.58 3.05
N SER A 82 -12.64 -14.73 3.59
CA SER A 82 -11.50 -14.89 4.49
C SER A 82 -10.44 -15.81 3.89
N VAL A 83 -9.17 -15.48 4.15
CA VAL A 83 -7.98 -16.25 3.77
C VAL A 83 -7.03 -16.30 4.96
N ARG A 84 -6.65 -17.51 5.39
CA ARG A 84 -5.59 -17.72 6.38
C ARG A 84 -4.42 -18.42 5.72
N VAL A 85 -3.24 -17.80 5.78
CA VAL A 85 -1.98 -18.36 5.28
C VAL A 85 -1.02 -18.64 6.43
N GLN A 86 -0.16 -19.63 6.23
CA GLN A 86 1.01 -19.92 7.03
C GLN A 86 2.26 -19.66 6.18
N PHE A 87 3.33 -19.16 6.81
CA PHE A 87 4.61 -18.95 6.15
C PHE A 87 5.76 -19.00 7.17
N VAL A 88 6.98 -19.18 6.67
CA VAL A 88 8.21 -19.13 7.46
C VAL A 88 8.86 -17.76 7.28
N VAL A 89 9.24 -17.10 8.36
CA VAL A 89 10.23 -16.02 8.35
C VAL A 89 11.60 -16.65 8.65
N ASN A 90 12.55 -16.44 7.74
CA ASN A 90 13.90 -16.98 7.85
C ASN A 90 14.83 -16.06 8.64
N THR A 91 16.05 -16.52 8.92
CA THR A 91 17.06 -15.81 9.73
C THR A 91 17.61 -14.54 9.06
N ASP A 92 17.44 -14.40 7.74
CA ASP A 92 17.72 -13.20 6.95
C ASP A 92 16.51 -12.23 6.86
N GLY A 93 15.36 -12.63 7.41
CA GLY A 93 14.11 -11.87 7.30
C GLY A 93 13.29 -12.13 6.03
N ALA A 94 13.71 -13.03 5.13
CA ALA A 94 12.92 -13.41 3.96
C ALA A 94 11.80 -14.38 4.30
N VAL A 95 10.66 -14.23 3.60
CA VAL A 95 9.53 -15.15 3.70
C VAL A 95 9.71 -16.35 2.77
N SER A 96 9.53 -17.57 3.31
CA SER A 96 9.47 -18.83 2.54
C SER A 96 8.24 -19.66 2.94
N ASP A 97 8.06 -20.81 2.29
CA ASP A 97 7.09 -21.84 2.66
C ASP A 97 5.63 -21.37 2.80
N VAL A 98 5.26 -20.32 2.05
CA VAL A 98 3.92 -19.74 2.04
C VAL A 98 2.91 -20.76 1.54
N LYS A 99 1.91 -21.05 2.38
CA LYS A 99 0.84 -22.05 2.18
C LYS A 99 -0.48 -21.51 2.69
N THR A 100 -1.54 -21.54 1.87
CA THR A 100 -2.90 -21.31 2.34
C THR A 100 -3.37 -22.46 3.24
N LEU A 101 -3.88 -22.14 4.44
CA LEU A 101 -4.47 -23.08 5.40
C LEU A 101 -5.98 -23.22 5.22
N THR A 102 -6.67 -22.08 5.10
CA THR A 102 -8.13 -22.01 4.89
C THR A 102 -8.45 -20.84 3.98
N THR A 103 -9.32 -21.04 2.99
CA THR A 103 -9.83 -19.96 2.16
C THR A 103 -11.27 -20.17 1.76
N THR A 104 -11.99 -19.07 1.57
CA THR A 104 -13.32 -19.00 0.96
C THR A 104 -13.27 -18.72 -0.55
N SER A 105 -12.17 -18.16 -1.06
CA SER A 105 -11.96 -17.92 -2.50
C SER A 105 -10.53 -18.28 -2.93
N ARG A 106 -10.42 -19.04 -4.01
CA ARG A 106 -9.12 -19.47 -4.57
C ARG A 106 -8.34 -18.30 -5.18
N ASP A 107 -9.04 -17.34 -5.76
CA ASP A 107 -8.43 -16.16 -6.39
C ASP A 107 -7.83 -15.24 -5.33
N MET A 108 -8.57 -15.01 -4.23
CA MET A 108 -8.09 -14.28 -3.06
C MET A 108 -6.86 -14.97 -2.47
N ALA A 109 -6.89 -16.29 -2.27
CA ALA A 109 -5.74 -17.04 -1.78
C ALA A 109 -4.51 -16.89 -2.68
N THR A 110 -4.69 -16.91 -4.00
CA THR A 110 -3.60 -16.77 -4.98
C THR A 110 -2.92 -15.40 -4.89
N GLU A 111 -3.69 -14.32 -4.73
CA GLU A 111 -3.14 -12.96 -4.59
C GLU A 111 -2.58 -12.68 -3.18
N VAL A 112 -3.13 -13.32 -2.14
CA VAL A 112 -2.56 -13.31 -0.78
C VAL A 112 -1.20 -14.00 -0.78
N GLU A 113 -1.08 -15.18 -1.36
CA GLU A 113 0.21 -15.88 -1.48
C GLU A 113 1.21 -15.08 -2.32
N ARG A 114 0.78 -14.45 -3.42
CA ARG A 114 1.66 -13.59 -4.24
C ARG A 114 2.26 -12.45 -3.41
N ALA A 115 1.45 -11.74 -2.64
CA ALA A 115 1.90 -10.60 -1.85
C ALA A 115 2.78 -11.02 -0.66
N VAL A 116 2.39 -12.04 0.10
CA VAL A 116 3.13 -12.51 1.28
C VAL A 116 4.52 -13.05 0.92
N ARG A 117 4.69 -13.65 -0.28
CA ARG A 117 6.01 -14.05 -0.81
C ARG A 117 6.97 -12.87 -1.05
N LEU A 118 6.48 -11.63 -1.15
CA LEU A 118 7.27 -10.42 -1.35
C LEU A 118 7.55 -9.65 -0.04
N TRP A 119 7.02 -10.12 1.10
CA TRP A 119 7.22 -9.46 2.39
C TRP A 119 8.63 -9.67 2.95
N LYS A 120 9.14 -8.66 3.65
CA LYS A 120 10.42 -8.70 4.38
C LYS A 120 10.19 -8.36 5.84
N TYR A 121 10.78 -9.16 6.71
CA TYR A 121 10.70 -9.05 8.16
C TYR A 121 12.06 -8.75 8.78
N ARG A 122 12.06 -8.21 9.99
CA ARG A 122 13.12 -8.40 10.96
C ARG A 122 12.98 -9.83 11.50
N PRO A 123 14.02 -10.68 11.45
CA PRO A 123 13.93 -12.05 11.93
C PRO A 123 13.60 -12.11 13.43
N ALA A 124 13.05 -13.23 13.88
CA ALA A 124 12.88 -13.49 15.30
C ALA A 124 14.24 -13.73 15.97
N MET A 125 14.40 -13.32 17.22
CA MET A 125 15.64 -13.51 17.98
C MET A 125 15.42 -14.43 19.18
N LYS A 126 16.44 -15.26 19.47
CA LYS A 126 16.56 -16.03 20.71
C LYS A 126 18.02 -16.11 21.15
N ASN A 127 18.33 -15.83 22.41
CA ASN A 127 19.69 -15.72 22.95
C ASN A 127 20.60 -14.83 22.07
N ASN A 128 20.05 -13.72 21.58
CA ASN A 128 20.68 -12.78 20.65
C ASN A 128 21.12 -13.39 19.29
N GLN A 129 20.56 -14.54 18.90
CA GLN A 129 20.76 -15.19 17.59
C GLN A 129 19.46 -15.15 16.76
N PRO A 130 19.53 -14.90 15.44
CA PRO A 130 18.35 -14.95 14.59
C PRO A 130 17.87 -16.40 14.40
N MET A 131 16.56 -16.62 14.50
CA MET A 131 15.95 -17.94 14.31
C MET A 131 14.81 -17.91 13.29
N LYS A 132 14.65 -19.02 12.55
CA LYS A 132 13.51 -19.22 11.66
C LYS A 132 12.24 -19.49 12.47
N VAL A 133 11.12 -18.88 12.11
CA VAL A 133 9.84 -19.02 12.81
C VAL A 133 8.66 -19.13 11.85
N ILE A 134 7.64 -19.86 12.27
CA ILE A 134 6.39 -20.01 11.52
C ILE A 134 5.40 -18.94 12.00
N LEU A 135 4.87 -18.16 11.05
CA LEU A 135 3.80 -17.19 11.25
C LEU A 135 2.51 -17.69 10.60
N GLN A 136 1.37 -17.25 11.14
CA GLN A 136 0.07 -17.38 10.50
C GLN A 136 -0.60 -16.01 10.40
N GLN A 137 -1.11 -15.66 9.23
CA GLN A 137 -1.81 -14.40 8.98
C GLN A 137 -3.22 -14.70 8.45
N GLN A 138 -4.22 -13.99 9.00
CA GLN A 138 -5.57 -13.95 8.44
C GLN A 138 -5.82 -12.60 7.75
N PHE A 139 -6.43 -12.66 6.58
CA PHE A 139 -6.94 -11.52 5.83
C PHE A 139 -8.44 -11.70 5.68
N ASP A 140 -9.21 -10.69 6.05
CA ASP A 140 -10.67 -10.72 5.95
C ASP A 140 -11.15 -9.57 5.04
N PHE A 141 -11.63 -9.95 3.87
CA PHE A 141 -12.17 -9.10 2.83
C PHE A 141 -13.67 -8.89 3.08
N LYS A 142 -14.06 -7.65 3.30
CA LYS A 142 -15.47 -7.25 3.33
C LYS A 142 -15.93 -6.93 1.90
N PRO A 143 -17.23 -7.10 1.58
CA PRO A 143 -17.82 -6.58 0.33
C PRO A 143 -17.53 -5.08 0.12
#